data_AF-A0A1G0KF39-F1
#
_entry.id   AF-A0A1G0KF39-F1
#
_cell.length_a   1.000
_cell.length_b   1.000
_cell.length_c   1.000
_cell.angle_alpha   90.00
_cell.angle_beta   90.00
_cell.angle_gamma   90.00
#
_symmetry.space_group_name_H-M   'P 1'
#
loop_
_entity.id
_entity.type
_entity.pdbx_description
1 polymer ?
#
loop_
_entity_poly.entity_id
_entity_poly.type
_entity_poly.pdbx_seq_one_letter_code
_entity_poly.pdbx_strand_id
1 'polypeptide(L)' 'MQLIAQRMKNIMDEMGIEYADLLTICMDIQAAHAHCPLKLEELLQARDFDFIHDVSGIKVNLNRKTGKLENSFIPRYAKP' A
#
# COMPACT_ATOMS: atom_id res chain seq x y z
N MET A 1 -1.43 -9.40 3.03
CA MET A 1 -0.50 -8.27 3.28
C MET A 1 0.94 -8.60 2.92
N GLN A 2 1.54 -9.69 3.43
CA GLN A 2 2.93 -10.05 3.11
C GLN A 2 3.23 -10.18 1.61
N LEU A 3 2.34 -10.79 0.82
CA LEU A 3 2.51 -10.88 -0.63
C LEU A 3 2.48 -9.51 -1.32
N ILE A 4 1.68 -8.56 -0.83
CA ILE A 4 1.63 -7.18 -1.35
C ILE A 4 2.95 -6.48 -1.02
N ALA A 5 3.43 -6.60 0.22
CA ALA A 5 4.72 -6.02 0.60
C ALA A 5 5.89 -6.60 -0.21
N GLN A 6 5.91 -7.93 -0.41
CA GLN A 6 6.94 -8.58 -1.21
C GLN A 6 6.89 -8.14 -2.67
N ARG A 7 5.69 -8.06 -3.26
CA ARG A 7 5.51 -7.57 -4.63
C ARG A 7 6.03 -6.13 -4.77
N MET A 8 5.69 -5.24 -3.83
CA MET A 8 6.20 -3.87 -3.85
C MET A 8 7.72 -3.82 -3.75
N LYS A 9 8.31 -4.63 -2.85
CA LYS A 9 9.76 -4.68 -2.69
C LYS A 9 10.46 -5.13 -3.98
N ASN A 10 9.97 -6.18 -4.63
CA ASN A 10 10.51 -6.66 -5.90
C ASN A 10 10.46 -5.58 -6.99
N ILE A 11 9.31 -4.92 -7.15
CA ILE A 11 9.14 -3.85 -8.15
C ILE A 11 10.12 -2.70 -7.89
N MET A 12 10.26 -2.25 -6.64
CA MET A 12 11.18 -1.16 -6.29
C MET A 12 12.64 -1.55 -6.52
N ASP A 13 13.01 -2.79 -6.19
CA ASP A 13 14.36 -3.32 -6.39
C ASP A 13 14.70 -3.44 -7.89
N GLU A 14 13.75 -3.90 -8.73
CA GLU A 14 13.90 -3.92 -10.20
C GLU A 14 14.05 -2.52 -10.80
N MET A 15 13.42 -1.52 -10.20
CA MET A 15 13.54 -0.12 -10.60
C MET A 15 14.81 0.57 -10.05
N GLY A 16 15.57 -0.10 -9.19
CA GLY A 16 16.73 0.49 -8.50
C GLY A 16 16.35 1.60 -7.51
N ILE A 17 15.14 1.56 -6.97
CA ILE A 17 14.60 2.56 -6.04
C ILE A 17 14.64 2.00 -4.62
N GLU A 18 15.36 2.69 -3.74
CA GLU A 18 15.28 2.38 -2.32
C GLU A 18 13.90 2.74 -1.76
N TYR A 19 13.30 1.79 -1.04
CA TYR A 19 11.96 1.93 -0.48
C TYR A 19 11.96 1.42 0.97
N ALA A 20 10.77 1.33 1.59
CA ALA A 20 10.63 0.80 2.94
C ALA A 20 10.91 -0.72 3.01
N ASP A 21 11.25 -1.21 4.19
CA ASP A 21 11.35 -2.65 4.45
C ASP A 21 9.96 -3.33 4.41
N LEU A 22 9.96 -4.67 4.29
CA LEU A 22 8.75 -5.48 4.17
C LEU A 22 7.79 -5.32 5.36
N LEU A 23 8.32 -5.15 6.58
CA LEU A 23 7.53 -5.02 7.79
C LEU A 23 6.78 -3.69 7.78
N THR A 24 7.48 -2.61 7.44
CA THR A 24 6.90 -1.27 7.31
C THR A 24 5.77 -1.26 6.29
N ILE A 25 5.98 -1.85 5.10
CA ILE A 25 4.93 -1.92 4.07
C ILE A 25 3.73 -2.75 4.57
N CYS A 26 3.97 -3.90 5.21
CA CYS A 26 2.90 -4.73 5.77
C CYS A 26 2.07 -3.96 6.81
N MET A 27 2.74 -3.27 7.74
CA MET A 27 2.08 -2.52 8.80
C MET A 27 1.27 -1.35 8.26
N ASP A 28 1.82 -0.61 7.28
CA ASP A 28 1.12 0.51 6.65
C ASP A 28 -0.17 0.04 5.94
N ILE A 29 -0.09 -1.06 5.18
CA ILE A 29 -1.27 -1.61 4.48
C ILE A 29 -2.29 -2.15 5.51
N GLN A 30 -1.84 -2.78 6.60
CA GLN A 30 -2.72 -3.27 7.65
C GLN A 30 -3.45 -2.12 8.36
N ALA A 31 -2.75 -1.04 8.70
CA ALA A 31 -3.33 0.13 9.33
C ALA A 31 -4.33 0.83 8.40
N ALA A 32 -3.98 0.98 7.12
CA ALA A 32 -4.88 1.51 6.10
C ALA A 32 -6.13 0.64 5.95
N HIS A 33 -5.98 -0.68 5.84
CA HIS A 33 -7.11 -1.61 5.69
C HIS A 33 -8.08 -1.59 6.88
N ALA A 34 -7.59 -1.33 8.09
CA ALA A 34 -8.43 -1.23 9.28
C ALA A 34 -9.38 -0.01 9.25
N HIS A 35 -9.02 1.07 8.54
CA HIS A 35 -9.79 2.32 8.50
C HIS A 35 -10.41 2.62 7.13
N CYS A 36 -9.80 2.11 6.06
CA CYS A 36 -10.24 2.17 4.68
C CYS A 36 -10.11 0.74 4.13
N PRO A 37 -11.14 -0.10 4.28
CA PRO A 37 -11.08 -1.49 3.87
C PRO A 37 -10.68 -1.61 2.40
N LEU A 38 -9.72 -2.47 2.11
CA LEU A 38 -9.12 -2.66 0.78
C LEU A 38 -9.56 -3.99 0.16
N LYS A 39 -9.68 -4.01 -1.16
CA LYS A 39 -9.81 -5.19 -2.02
C LYS A 39 -8.44 -5.84 -2.19
N LEU A 40 -8.01 -6.60 -1.19
CA LEU A 40 -6.60 -7.05 -1.07
C LEU A 40 -6.16 -8.01 -2.18
N GLU A 41 -7.07 -8.87 -2.63
CA GLU A 41 -6.78 -9.81 -3.72
C GLU A 41 -6.65 -9.06 -5.05
N GLU A 42 -7.58 -8.15 -5.32
CA GLU A 42 -7.59 -7.34 -6.52
C GLU A 42 -6.44 -6.34 -6.55
N LEU A 43 -6.07 -5.74 -5.41
CA LEU A 43 -4.86 -4.94 -5.27
C LEU A 43 -3.63 -5.79 -5.60
N LEU A 44 -3.52 -7.01 -5.05
CA LEU A 44 -2.39 -7.89 -5.33
C LEU A 44 -2.29 -8.30 -6.80
N GLN A 45 -3.40 -8.34 -7.54
CA GLN A 45 -3.44 -8.66 -8.98
C GLN A 45 -3.50 -7.42 -9.88
N ALA A 46 -3.52 -6.22 -9.30
CA ALA A 46 -3.58 -4.96 -10.04
C ALA A 46 -2.39 -4.82 -11.00
N ARG A 47 -2.56 -4.09 -12.11
CA ARG A 47 -1.43 -3.69 -12.97
C ARG A 47 -0.44 -2.85 -12.17
N ASP A 48 0.84 -2.90 -12.52
CA ASP A 48 1.92 -2.29 -11.72
C ASP A 48 1.67 -0.81 -11.42
N PHE A 49 1.20 -0.02 -12.38
CA PHE A 49 0.88 1.39 -12.15
C PHE A 49 -0.20 1.60 -11.06
N ASP A 50 -1.27 0.81 -11.12
CA ASP A 50 -2.37 0.93 -10.15
C ASP A 50 -1.96 0.39 -8.77
N PHE A 51 -1.15 -0.68 -8.75
CA PHE A 51 -0.56 -1.26 -7.56
C PHE A 51 0.38 -0.28 -6.84
N ILE A 52 1.36 0.26 -7.57
CA ILE A 52 2.37 1.20 -7.04
C ILE A 52 1.69 2.47 -6.53
N HIS A 53 0.69 2.99 -7.27
CA HIS A 53 -0.09 4.15 -6.86
C HIS A 53 -0.71 3.95 -5.48
N ASP A 54 -1.42 2.85 -5.27
CA ASP A 54 -2.11 2.60 -4.01
C ASP A 54 -1.13 2.34 -2.86
N VAL A 55 -0.13 1.47 -3.05
CA VAL A 55 0.83 1.15 -1.97
C VAL A 55 1.69 2.36 -1.59
N SER A 56 2.17 3.12 -2.58
CA SER A 56 2.93 4.35 -2.31
C SER A 56 2.07 5.47 -1.75
N GLY A 57 0.84 5.61 -2.25
CA GLY A 57 -0.12 6.55 -1.74
C GLY A 57 -0.48 6.27 -0.27
N ILE A 58 -0.64 4.99 0.11
CA ILE A 58 -0.81 4.59 1.51
C ILE A 58 0.41 5.01 2.34
N LYS A 59 1.63 4.67 1.91
CA LYS A 59 2.85 5.03 2.65
C LYS A 59 2.96 6.54 2.92
N VAL A 60 2.58 7.36 1.93
CA VAL A 60 2.69 8.83 1.97
C VAL A 60 1.57 9.46 2.80
N ASN A 61 0.34 8.94 2.69
CA ASN A 61 -0.84 9.59 3.28
C ASN A 61 -1.32 8.94 4.58
N LEU A 62 -0.73 7.83 5.01
CA LEU A 62 -1.08 7.19 6.28
C LEU A 62 -0.50 7.98 7.47
N ASN A 63 -1.39 8.46 8.33
CA ASN A 63 -1.02 8.91 9.65
C ASN A 63 -0.78 7.69 10.55
N ARG A 64 0.47 7.29 10.74
CA ARG A 64 0.84 6.12 11.55
C ARG A 64 0.44 6.21 13.03
N LYS A 65 0.12 7.39 13.56
CA LYS A 65 -0.40 7.53 14.95
C LYS A 65 -1.87 7.15 15.05
N THR A 66 -2.66 7.41 14.02
CA THR A 66 -4.11 7.19 14.02
C THR A 66 -4.56 6.01 13.15
N GLY A 67 -3.70 5.57 12.22
CA GLY A 67 -4.00 4.55 11.22
C GLY A 67 -4.88 5.04 10.07
N LYS A 68 -5.24 6.34 10.03
CA LYS A 68 -6.12 6.91 9.00
C LYS A 68 -5.33 7.44 7.81
N LEU A 69 -5.94 7.35 6.63
CA LEU A 69 -5.45 8.02 5.42
C LEU A 69 -5.89 9.49 5.44
N GLU A 70 -4.94 10.39 5.19
CA GLU A 70 -5.14 11.84 5.19
C GLU A 70 -5.04 12.41 3.76
N ASN A 71 -5.08 13.75 3.65
CA ASN A 71 -4.92 14.49 2.39
C ASN A 71 -5.94 14.11 1.30
N SER A 72 -7.13 13.67 1.71
CA SER A 72 -8.20 13.20 0.79
C SER A 72 -7.76 12.06 -0.12
N PHE A 73 -6.73 11.30 0.27
CA PHE A 73 -6.26 10.15 -0.49
C PHE A 73 -7.18 8.94 -0.25
N ILE A 74 -7.64 8.36 -1.36
CA ILE A 74 -8.43 7.12 -1.35
C ILE A 74 -7.77 6.14 -2.33
N PRO A 75 -7.35 4.94 -1.88
CA PRO A 75 -6.82 3.91 -2.76
C PRO A 75 -7.83 3.51 -3.83
N ARG A 76 -7.38 3.27 -5.06
CA ARG A 76 -8.21 2.79 -6.18
C ARG A 76 -8.87 1.45 -5.86
N TYR A 77 -8.20 0.62 -5.06
CA TYR A 77 -8.70 -0.67 -4.58
C TYR A 77 -9.32 -0.58 -3.17
N ALA A 78 -9.88 0.55 -2.78
CA ALA A 78 -10.76 0.63 -1.60
C ALA A 78 -12.09 -0.11 -1.83
N LYS A 79 -12.67 -0.64 -0.76
CA LYS A 79 -14.05 -1.17 -0.73
C LYS A 79 -15.05 -0.01 -0.59
N PRO A 80 -16.30 -0.19 -1.07
CA PRO A 80 -17.38 0.78 -0.87
C PRO A 80 -17.71 1.01 0.61
#